data_AF-A0A1E7I3I3-F1
#
_entry.id   AF-A0A1E7I3I3-F1
#
_cell.length_a   1.000
_cell.length_b   1.000
_cell.length_c   1.000
_cell.angle_alpha   90.00
_cell.angle_beta   90.00
_cell.angle_gamma   90.00
#
_symmetry.space_group_name_H-M   'P 1'
#
loop_
_entity.id
_entity.type
_entity.pdbx_description
1 polymer ?
#
loop_
_entity_poly.entity_id
_entity_poly.type
_entity_poly.pdbx_seq_one_letter_code
_entity_poly.pdbx_strand_id
1 'polypeptide(L)'
;MKKTNYILFLSLTATLLLSGPLLPVSASAASNIPMQKYQYSSIDLEDQAQAQWHINYASYLIDVGKYFEALEQYDTAIDYSPVAKTRVHAMFGKAMVLSTFLDAPEKAADIYREIGKKYPKHSDTALYRLGFLYYQMNEFKRSRAIMQQYVKYYPVGRFKYQVEAVLSAMKDDVKPKPEVKPVPVGKEPDLRVCLSRRVTSMVVTVGTKVDEICAGELGCGKKYKVGVSGNKLVLDGKIVSATRIKFTSKVPLKVTYGKESKKVRGLVDVSIRKGKLLILNIVSMEEYLKSVVPAESYASWPKETLKAQAVAARTYAYYQKLHRTHLFYDVYADTYDQMYAGVDREDKRTNKAVKDTRGQILLYNKKPILAQYTANSGGYTADSKAIFGAGKKYLVAHKDPASLKGKMASWNRKYRVSTIESKLKKIGISVPGIISIKPLEKGPSGRITKVRIKYKGGQRDLRTRTTLGSSRVLSLPDILLKIEKVKDSYVFKGHGWGHGVGYSQWGGAEMGKTEKYDAILDFYYPSTSLKQLW
;
A
#
# COMPACT_ATOMS: atom_id res chain seq x y z
N MET A 1 1.07 15.31 44.04
CA MET A 1 0.26 15.76 42.89
C MET A 1 0.99 16.91 42.19
N LYS A 2 1.01 16.94 40.85
CA LYS A 2 1.88 17.77 39.96
C LYS A 2 3.27 17.17 39.66
N LYS A 3 3.32 16.21 38.71
CA LYS A 3 4.50 15.96 37.83
C LYS A 3 4.22 15.02 36.64
N THR A 4 3.01 14.45 36.52
CA THR A 4 2.70 13.44 35.47
C THR A 4 2.05 13.98 34.18
N ASN A 5 1.73 15.28 34.10
CA ASN A 5 0.97 15.85 32.97
C ASN A 5 1.81 16.46 31.83
N TYR A 6 3.14 16.49 31.92
CA TYR A 6 3.99 17.06 30.85
C TYR A 6 4.32 16.08 29.71
N ILE A 7 4.25 14.76 29.94
CA ILE A 7 4.60 13.76 28.92
C ILE A 7 3.44 13.53 27.93
N LEU A 8 2.19 13.66 28.38
CA LEU A 8 1.01 13.55 27.50
C LEU A 8 0.83 14.76 26.56
N PHE A 9 1.24 15.95 27.00
CA PHE A 9 1.13 17.17 26.18
C PHE A 9 2.10 17.16 24.99
N LEU A 10 3.32 16.65 25.17
CA LEU A 10 4.33 16.57 24.10
C LEU A 10 4.03 15.54 23.01
N SER A 11 3.34 14.43 23.34
CA SER A 11 2.89 13.46 22.33
C SER A 11 1.69 13.96 21.53
N LEU A 12 0.80 14.75 22.15
CA LEU A 12 -0.35 15.35 21.45
C LEU A 12 0.10 16.48 20.51
N THR A 13 1.04 17.33 20.92
CA THR A 13 1.58 18.41 20.07
C THR A 13 2.42 17.89 18.92
N ALA A 14 3.17 16.79 19.08
CA ALA A 14 3.88 16.14 17.97
C ALA A 14 2.90 15.56 16.93
N THR A 15 1.72 15.11 17.37
CA THR A 15 0.65 14.61 16.49
C THR A 15 -0.12 15.75 15.80
N LEU A 16 -0.28 16.89 16.47
CA LEU A 16 -0.80 18.12 15.84
C LEU A 16 0.21 18.76 14.86
N LEU A 17 1.52 18.61 15.09
CA LEU A 17 2.57 19.05 14.16
C LEU A 17 2.75 18.13 12.95
N LEU A 18 2.34 16.85 13.05
CA LEU A 18 2.16 15.94 11.91
C LEU A 18 1.01 16.40 10.99
N SER A 19 0.03 17.12 11.55
CA SER A 19 -1.01 17.82 10.81
C SER A 19 -0.69 19.30 10.68
N GLY A 20 0.37 19.66 9.94
CA GLY A 20 0.23 20.85 9.09
C GLY A 20 -1.10 20.69 8.34
N PRO A 21 -1.96 21.71 8.27
CA PRO A 21 -3.39 21.52 8.07
C PRO A 21 -3.60 20.43 7.02
N LEU A 22 -4.22 19.33 7.44
CA LEU A 22 -4.99 18.53 6.52
C LEU A 22 -5.81 19.58 5.80
N LEU A 23 -5.40 19.92 4.56
CA LEU A 23 -6.22 20.76 3.71
C LEU A 23 -7.61 20.17 3.87
N PRO A 24 -8.60 20.98 4.27
CA PRO A 24 -9.89 20.46 4.59
C PRO A 24 -10.29 19.53 3.46
N VAL A 25 -10.79 18.35 3.81
CA VAL A 25 -11.54 17.51 2.87
C VAL A 25 -12.84 18.25 2.57
N SER A 26 -12.73 19.41 1.93
CA SER A 26 -13.71 19.91 1.00
C SER A 26 -13.29 19.35 -0.36
N ALA A 27 -13.71 18.10 -0.58
CA ALA A 27 -13.98 17.62 -1.91
C ALA A 27 -15.15 18.45 -2.48
N SER A 28 -14.90 19.73 -2.80
CA SER A 28 -15.79 20.62 -3.56
C SER A 28 -15.16 21.97 -3.93
N ALA A 29 -13.96 22.33 -3.45
CA ALA A 29 -13.33 23.63 -3.79
C ALA A 29 -12.09 23.55 -4.70
N ALA A 30 -11.76 22.36 -5.22
CA ALA A 30 -10.71 22.17 -6.24
C ALA A 30 -11.27 22.02 -7.68
N SER A 31 -12.56 22.26 -7.87
CA SER A 31 -13.19 22.40 -9.19
C SER A 31 -13.34 23.89 -9.49
N ASN A 32 -12.68 24.32 -10.58
CA ASN A 32 -12.64 25.70 -11.12
C ASN A 32 -11.43 26.53 -10.69
N ILE A 33 -10.24 26.06 -11.07
CA ILE A 33 -9.21 27.00 -11.51
C ILE A 33 -9.58 27.33 -12.98
N PRO A 34 -9.92 28.58 -13.34
CA PRO A 34 -10.08 28.95 -14.72
C PRO A 34 -8.70 28.87 -15.37
N MET A 35 -8.46 27.80 -16.13
CA MET A 35 -7.26 27.68 -16.95
C MET A 35 -7.41 28.67 -18.11
N GLN A 36 -6.54 29.68 -18.18
CA GLN A 36 -6.46 30.54 -19.36
C GLN A 36 -6.12 29.68 -20.58
N LYS A 37 -7.14 29.45 -21.41
CA LYS A 37 -7.14 28.50 -22.55
C LYS A 37 -6.08 28.82 -23.62
N TYR A 38 -5.47 30.00 -23.55
CA TYR A 38 -4.53 30.52 -24.54
C TYR A 38 -3.06 30.05 -24.34
N GLN A 39 -2.70 29.45 -23.20
CA GLN A 39 -1.31 29.05 -22.92
C GLN A 39 -1.03 27.54 -23.12
N TYR A 40 -2.05 26.68 -23.14
CA TYR A 40 -1.88 25.23 -23.13
C TYR A 40 -2.58 24.57 -24.31
N SER A 41 -1.92 23.61 -24.96
CA SER A 41 -2.51 22.80 -26.02
C SER A 41 -3.62 21.89 -25.46
N SER A 42 -4.48 21.35 -26.33
CA SER A 42 -5.47 20.34 -25.91
C SER A 42 -4.82 19.11 -25.26
N ILE A 43 -3.64 18.71 -25.75
CA ILE A 43 -2.85 17.61 -25.18
C ILE A 43 -2.40 17.94 -23.75
N ASP A 44 -1.96 19.16 -23.51
CA ASP A 44 -1.56 19.62 -22.17
C ASP A 44 -2.74 19.59 -21.18
N LEU A 45 -3.93 19.96 -21.64
CA LEU A 45 -5.15 19.89 -20.83
C LEU A 45 -5.52 18.44 -20.48
N GLU A 46 -5.44 17.52 -21.46
CA GLU A 46 -5.65 16.09 -21.25
C GLU A 46 -4.64 15.55 -20.22
N ASP A 47 -3.35 15.83 -20.40
CA ASP A 47 -2.27 15.34 -19.54
C ASP A 47 -2.36 15.90 -18.12
N GLN A 48 -2.75 17.17 -17.99
CA GLN A 48 -2.99 17.78 -16.70
C GLN A 48 -4.17 17.11 -15.95
N ALA A 49 -5.26 16.80 -16.66
CA ALA A 49 -6.38 16.07 -16.08
C ALA A 49 -5.97 14.66 -15.64
N GLN A 50 -5.17 13.96 -16.45
CA GLN A 50 -4.61 12.65 -16.08
C GLN A 50 -3.78 12.74 -14.80
N ALA A 51 -2.87 13.72 -14.73
CA ALA A 51 -2.00 13.88 -13.57
C ALA A 51 -2.79 14.11 -12.28
N GLN A 52 -3.84 14.94 -12.32
CA GLN A 52 -4.68 15.18 -11.14
C GLN A 52 -5.46 13.92 -10.73
N TRP A 53 -5.96 13.14 -11.68
CA TRP A 53 -6.60 11.85 -11.40
C TRP A 53 -5.62 10.90 -10.69
N HIS A 54 -4.40 10.80 -11.19
CA HIS A 54 -3.36 9.96 -10.59
C HIS A 54 -2.98 10.40 -9.17
N ILE A 55 -2.87 11.70 -8.91
CA ILE A 55 -2.63 12.23 -7.55
C ILE A 55 -3.76 11.83 -6.60
N ASN A 56 -5.01 11.99 -7.02
CA ASN A 56 -6.17 11.65 -6.19
C ASN A 56 -6.24 10.14 -5.92
N TYR A 57 -5.95 9.34 -6.95
CA TYR A 57 -5.93 7.88 -6.82
C TYR A 57 -4.75 7.39 -5.96
N ALA A 58 -3.60 8.06 -6.00
CA ALA A 58 -2.48 7.80 -5.10
C ALA A 58 -2.89 7.98 -3.63
N SER A 59 -3.62 9.05 -3.31
CA SER A 59 -4.16 9.27 -1.95
C SER A 59 -5.07 8.13 -1.51
N TYR A 60 -5.96 7.66 -2.39
CA TYR A 60 -6.79 6.48 -2.11
C TYR A 60 -5.93 5.23 -1.85
N LEU A 61 -4.90 5.01 -2.66
CA LEU A 61 -3.99 3.87 -2.50
C LEU A 61 -3.24 3.92 -1.17
N ILE A 62 -2.85 5.10 -0.69
CA ILE A 62 -2.24 5.28 0.63
C ILE A 62 -3.24 4.90 1.74
N ASP A 63 -4.50 5.32 1.62
CA ASP A 63 -5.57 4.98 2.59
C ASP A 63 -5.86 3.47 2.64
N VAL A 64 -5.64 2.76 1.53
CA VAL A 64 -5.72 1.30 1.48
C VAL A 64 -4.35 0.61 1.66
N GLY A 65 -3.33 1.40 2.01
CA GLY A 65 -1.93 1.04 2.23
C GLY A 65 -1.23 0.25 1.13
N LYS A 66 -1.57 0.56 -0.13
CA LYS A 66 -0.88 0.21 -1.37
C LYS A 66 0.20 1.23 -1.70
N TYR A 67 1.23 1.31 -0.86
CA TYR A 67 2.24 2.37 -0.90
C TYR A 67 3.08 2.36 -2.17
N PHE A 68 3.46 1.18 -2.64
CA PHE A 68 4.24 1.03 -3.87
C PHE A 68 3.43 1.45 -5.11
N GLU A 69 2.15 1.09 -5.18
CA GLU A 69 1.25 1.53 -6.23
C GLU A 69 1.00 3.04 -6.17
N ALA A 70 0.89 3.62 -4.96
CA ALA A 70 0.76 5.06 -4.79
C ALA A 70 1.97 5.82 -5.36
N LEU A 71 3.19 5.33 -5.13
CA LEU A 71 4.40 5.90 -5.76
C LEU A 71 4.31 5.85 -7.28
N GLU A 72 3.86 4.73 -7.84
CA GLU A 72 3.70 4.55 -9.28
C GLU A 72 2.69 5.56 -9.87
N GLN A 73 1.60 5.83 -9.15
CA GLN A 73 0.63 6.87 -9.53
C GLN A 73 1.25 8.27 -9.48
N TYR A 74 1.98 8.62 -8.42
CA TYR A 74 2.66 9.92 -8.35
C TYR A 74 3.68 10.09 -9.46
N ASP A 75 4.46 9.06 -9.75
CA ASP A 75 5.41 9.10 -10.84
C ASP A 75 4.71 9.23 -12.21
N THR A 76 3.51 8.65 -12.39
CA THR A 76 2.69 8.87 -13.59
C THR A 76 2.22 10.33 -13.67
N ALA A 77 1.79 10.90 -12.55
CA ALA A 77 1.38 12.30 -12.50
C ALA A 77 2.54 13.28 -12.79
N ILE A 78 3.75 12.94 -12.33
CA ILE A 78 4.97 13.72 -12.61
C ILE A 78 5.32 13.67 -14.10
N ASP A 79 5.24 12.48 -14.71
CA ASP A 79 5.53 12.29 -16.13
C ASP A 79 4.53 13.04 -17.03
N TYR A 80 3.25 13.06 -16.66
CA TYR A 80 2.20 13.63 -17.51
C TYR A 80 2.04 15.15 -17.33
N SER A 81 2.09 15.66 -16.09
CA SER A 81 1.67 17.04 -15.85
C SER A 81 2.59 18.08 -16.53
N PRO A 82 2.06 18.92 -17.44
CA PRO A 82 2.83 20.05 -17.98
C PRO A 82 2.99 21.16 -16.93
N VAL A 83 2.09 21.21 -15.95
CA VAL A 83 2.02 22.27 -14.93
C VAL A 83 3.00 21.98 -13.78
N ALA A 84 4.01 22.85 -13.62
CA ALA A 84 5.03 22.73 -12.58
C ALA A 84 4.45 22.55 -11.16
N LYS A 85 3.39 23.30 -10.81
CA LYS A 85 2.72 23.20 -9.49
C LYS A 85 2.17 21.79 -9.23
N THR A 86 1.59 21.15 -10.23
CA THR A 86 1.02 19.81 -10.11
C THR A 86 2.12 18.74 -10.05
N ARG A 87 3.18 18.87 -10.85
CA ARG A 87 4.38 18.02 -10.71
C ARG A 87 4.96 18.09 -9.30
N VAL A 88 5.13 19.30 -8.77
CA VAL A 88 5.66 19.49 -7.40
C VAL A 88 4.73 18.91 -6.35
N HIS A 89 3.41 19.03 -6.49
CA HIS A 89 2.45 18.37 -5.60
C HIS A 89 2.65 16.85 -5.58
N ALA A 90 2.74 16.22 -6.76
CA ALA A 90 2.98 14.79 -6.87
C ALA A 90 4.35 14.38 -6.29
N MET A 91 5.41 15.17 -6.51
CA MET A 91 6.73 14.93 -5.92
C MET A 91 6.69 15.00 -4.38
N PHE A 92 5.97 15.98 -3.81
CA PHE A 92 5.78 16.05 -2.36
C PHE A 92 5.01 14.85 -1.80
N GLY A 93 3.97 14.39 -2.49
CA GLY A 93 3.23 13.17 -2.16
C GLY A 93 4.13 11.92 -2.22
N LYS A 94 4.91 11.78 -3.29
CA LYS A 94 5.89 10.71 -3.47
C LYS A 94 6.90 10.66 -2.32
N ALA A 95 7.49 11.81 -1.98
CA ALA A 95 8.46 11.91 -0.89
C ALA A 95 7.85 11.52 0.46
N MET A 96 6.61 11.94 0.74
CA MET A 96 5.89 11.55 1.95
C MET A 96 5.69 10.03 2.04
N VAL A 97 5.28 9.38 0.93
CA VAL A 97 5.12 7.92 0.93
C VAL A 97 6.45 7.21 1.18
N LEU A 98 7.54 7.69 0.57
CA LEU A 98 8.88 7.14 0.76
C LEU A 98 9.36 7.25 2.21
N SER A 99 9.22 8.42 2.83
CA SER A 99 9.68 8.64 4.20
C SER A 99 8.83 7.94 5.24
N THR A 100 7.51 7.96 5.07
CA THR A 100 6.55 7.54 6.11
C THR A 100 6.24 6.05 6.06
N PHE A 101 6.08 5.47 4.87
CA PHE A 101 5.53 4.12 4.72
C PHE A 101 6.51 3.11 4.14
N LEU A 102 7.63 3.57 3.57
CA LEU A 102 8.57 2.72 2.83
C LEU A 102 9.99 2.80 3.37
N ASP A 103 10.22 3.26 4.61
CA ASP A 103 11.55 3.28 5.23
C ASP A 103 12.65 3.88 4.31
N ALA A 104 12.31 4.87 3.50
CA ALA A 104 13.20 5.46 2.49
C ALA A 104 13.37 6.98 2.64
N PRO A 105 13.70 7.50 3.84
CA PRO A 105 13.77 8.94 4.09
C PRO A 105 14.86 9.64 3.27
N GLU A 106 16.01 9.01 3.02
CA GLU A 106 17.05 9.63 2.17
C GLU A 106 16.57 9.83 0.72
N LYS A 107 15.70 8.95 0.20
CA LYS A 107 15.08 9.15 -1.12
C LYS A 107 14.03 10.26 -1.11
N ALA A 108 13.32 10.45 -0.01
CA ALA A 108 12.46 11.62 0.18
C ALA A 108 13.29 12.92 0.23
N ALA A 109 14.44 12.90 0.90
CA ALA A 109 15.37 14.03 0.97
C ALA A 109 15.94 14.41 -0.40
N ASP A 110 16.30 13.42 -1.24
CA ASP A 110 16.69 13.62 -2.64
C ASP A 110 15.60 14.39 -3.42
N ILE A 111 14.34 13.99 -3.28
CA ILE A 111 13.21 14.64 -3.94
C ILE A 111 13.03 16.08 -3.44
N TYR A 112 13.11 16.33 -2.13
CA TYR A 112 13.00 17.69 -1.61
C TYR A 112 14.12 18.60 -2.12
N ARG A 113 15.37 18.09 -2.18
CA ARG A 113 16.48 18.82 -2.81
C ARG A 113 16.20 19.12 -4.28
N GLU A 114 15.68 18.15 -5.02
CA GLU A 114 15.33 18.33 -6.43
C GLU A 114 14.24 19.42 -6.60
N ILE A 115 13.21 19.41 -5.75
CA ILE A 115 12.16 20.44 -5.80
C ILE A 115 12.76 21.82 -5.57
N GLY A 116 13.60 21.98 -4.54
CA GLY A 116 14.25 23.26 -4.25
C GLY A 116 15.17 23.76 -5.37
N LYS A 117 15.84 22.85 -6.09
CA LYS A 117 16.68 23.22 -7.23
C LYS A 117 15.89 23.59 -8.49
N LYS A 118 14.86 22.80 -8.82
CA LYS A 118 14.15 22.93 -10.11
C LYS A 118 12.94 23.87 -10.06
N TYR A 119 12.38 24.12 -8.87
CA TYR A 119 11.14 24.89 -8.72
C TYR A 119 11.29 25.98 -7.64
N PRO A 120 11.87 27.15 -7.98
CA PRO A 120 12.14 28.24 -7.04
C PRO A 120 10.93 28.68 -6.21
N LYS A 121 9.73 28.73 -6.82
CA LYS A 121 8.46 29.07 -6.15
C LYS A 121 8.02 28.09 -5.05
N HIS A 122 8.64 26.91 -4.99
CA HIS A 122 8.36 25.86 -4.01
C HIS A 122 9.55 25.53 -3.10
N SER A 123 10.64 26.30 -3.22
CA SER A 123 11.89 26.07 -2.51
C SER A 123 11.75 26.25 -1.00
N ASP A 124 10.91 27.20 -0.56
CA ASP A 124 10.59 27.40 0.86
C ASP A 124 10.01 26.12 1.49
N THR A 125 8.98 25.54 0.86
CA THR A 125 8.32 24.32 1.33
C THR A 125 9.26 23.12 1.26
N ALA A 126 10.08 23.05 0.23
CA ALA A 126 11.05 21.99 0.07
C ALA A 126 12.13 22.02 1.17
N LEU A 127 12.70 23.19 1.47
CA LEU A 127 13.68 23.35 2.55
C LEU A 127 13.06 23.04 3.91
N TYR A 128 11.86 23.56 4.20
CA TYR A 128 11.17 23.26 5.45
C TYR A 128 10.96 21.75 5.63
N ARG A 129 10.41 21.06 4.62
CA ARG A 129 10.17 19.61 4.69
C ARG A 129 11.46 18.80 4.78
N LEU A 130 12.53 19.23 4.11
CA LEU A 130 13.85 18.59 4.20
C LEU A 130 14.46 18.73 5.61
N GLY A 131 14.43 19.93 6.18
CA GLY A 131 14.90 20.16 7.55
C GLY A 131 14.11 19.33 8.55
N PHE A 132 12.78 19.32 8.42
CA PHE A 132 11.90 18.57 9.31
C PHE A 132 12.11 17.05 9.19
N LEU A 133 12.31 16.55 7.96
CA LEU A 133 12.65 15.15 7.73
C LEU A 133 13.96 14.77 8.45
N TYR A 134 15.01 15.59 8.34
CA TYR A 134 16.25 15.35 9.07
C TYR A 134 16.08 15.41 10.59
N TYR A 135 15.21 16.30 11.07
CA TYR A 135 14.83 16.33 12.49
C TYR A 135 14.18 15.01 12.91
N GLN A 136 13.22 14.47 12.14
CA GLN A 136 12.57 13.19 12.42
C GLN A 136 13.54 12.00 12.36
N MET A 137 14.56 12.09 11.51
CA MET A 137 15.66 11.11 11.43
C MET A 137 16.65 11.23 12.61
N ASN A 138 16.48 12.23 13.50
CA ASN A 138 17.44 12.63 14.54
C ASN A 138 18.81 13.05 13.97
N GLU A 139 18.86 13.50 12.72
CA GLU A 139 20.06 14.05 12.09
C GLU A 139 20.15 15.55 12.37
N PHE A 140 20.23 15.93 13.66
CA PHE A 140 20.09 17.32 14.10
C PHE A 140 21.09 18.29 13.47
N LYS A 141 22.32 17.84 13.18
CA LYS A 141 23.32 18.67 12.48
C LYS A 141 22.85 19.05 11.07
N ARG A 142 22.32 18.08 10.31
CA ARG A 142 21.78 18.33 8.96
C ARG A 142 20.48 19.13 9.04
N SER A 143 19.59 18.80 9.97
CA SER A 143 18.36 19.55 10.21
C SER A 143 18.66 21.02 10.52
N ARG A 144 19.53 21.30 11.50
CA ARG A 144 19.92 22.66 11.89
C ARG A 144 20.48 23.46 10.72
N ALA A 145 21.38 22.86 9.92
CA ALA A 145 21.92 23.52 8.73
C ALA A 145 20.82 23.91 7.74
N ILE A 146 19.90 23.00 7.42
CA ILE A 146 18.79 23.28 6.50
C ILE A 146 17.78 24.28 7.07
N MET A 147 17.50 24.21 8.37
CA MET A 147 16.58 25.11 9.05
C MET A 147 17.15 26.54 9.16
N GLN A 148 18.43 26.69 9.47
CA GLN A 148 19.12 27.99 9.44
C GLN A 148 19.16 28.57 8.01
N GLN A 149 19.38 27.70 7.02
CA GLN A 149 19.28 28.07 5.61
C GLN A 149 17.87 28.60 5.27
N TYR A 150 16.80 27.96 5.78
CA TYR A 150 15.43 28.44 5.60
C TYR A 150 15.25 29.85 6.19
N VAL A 151 15.66 30.08 7.44
CA VAL A 151 15.52 31.40 8.10
C VAL A 151 16.28 32.48 7.33
N LYS A 152 17.47 32.18 6.82
CA LYS A 152 18.28 33.10 6.02
C LYS A 152 17.61 33.50 4.71
N TYR A 153 17.11 32.54 3.94
CA TYR A 153 16.52 32.80 2.63
C TYR A 153 15.04 33.22 2.68
N TYR A 154 14.33 32.88 3.76
CA TYR A 154 12.89 33.13 3.93
C TYR A 154 12.57 33.71 5.32
N PRO A 155 13.07 34.93 5.65
CA PRO A 155 12.91 35.54 6.98
C PRO A 155 11.46 35.92 7.33
N VAL A 156 10.57 35.98 6.33
CA VAL A 156 9.11 36.13 6.43
C VAL A 156 8.37 34.95 5.79
N GLY A 157 9.03 33.79 5.73
CA GLY A 157 8.52 32.59 5.08
C GLY A 157 7.34 31.96 5.82
N ARG A 158 6.51 31.21 5.08
CA ARG A 158 5.29 30.54 5.56
C ARG A 158 5.49 29.63 6.78
N PHE A 159 6.70 29.11 6.97
CA PHE A 159 7.04 28.15 8.02
C PHE A 159 7.99 28.71 9.08
N LYS A 160 8.21 30.04 9.11
CA LYS A 160 9.19 30.68 10.01
C LYS A 160 9.04 30.21 11.47
N TYR A 161 7.84 30.34 12.03
CA TYR A 161 7.59 29.99 13.43
C TYR A 161 7.82 28.51 13.73
N GLN A 162 7.44 27.62 12.80
CA GLN A 162 7.69 26.18 12.92
C GLN A 162 9.18 25.87 12.86
N VAL A 163 9.91 26.53 11.96
CA VAL A 163 11.36 26.39 11.82
C VAL A 163 12.09 26.86 13.07
N GLU A 164 11.71 28.02 13.61
CA GLU A 164 12.26 28.57 14.87
C GLU A 164 11.96 27.66 16.06
N ALA A 165 10.75 27.11 16.16
CA ALA A 165 10.39 26.16 17.19
C ALA A 165 11.25 24.88 17.12
N VAL A 166 11.45 24.33 15.91
CA VAL A 166 12.33 23.15 15.71
C VAL A 166 13.78 23.48 16.04
N LEU A 167 14.29 24.65 15.62
CA LEU A 167 15.63 25.12 15.98
C LEU A 167 15.82 25.26 17.49
N SER A 168 14.82 25.79 18.20
CA SER A 168 14.87 25.91 19.66
C SER A 168 14.77 24.56 20.37
N ALA A 169 14.00 23.60 19.82
CA ALA A 169 13.92 22.25 20.35
C ALA A 169 15.21 21.43 20.15
N MET A 170 16.06 21.80 19.18
CA MET A 170 17.35 21.16 18.92
C MET A 170 18.50 21.70 19.80
N LYS A 171 18.22 22.50 20.85
CA LYS A 171 19.25 23.13 21.70
C LYS A 171 20.02 22.14 22.60
N ASP A 172 19.45 20.97 22.89
CA ASP A 172 20.12 19.94 23.67
C ASP A 172 20.99 19.07 22.74
N ASP A 173 22.31 19.06 22.98
CA ASP A 173 23.26 18.27 22.19
C ASP A 173 22.92 16.77 22.25
N VAL A 174 22.83 16.19 21.05
CA VAL A 174 22.87 14.76 20.76
C VAL A 174 21.94 13.90 21.62
N LYS A 175 20.64 13.87 21.29
CA LYS A 175 19.94 12.58 21.46
C LYS A 175 20.63 11.59 20.51
N PRO A 176 21.17 10.46 21.00
CA PRO A 176 21.81 9.48 20.15
C PRO A 176 20.86 9.11 19.01
N LYS A 177 21.41 8.91 17.82
CA LYS A 177 20.67 8.35 16.69
C LYS A 177 19.89 7.16 17.25
N PRO A 178 18.55 7.12 17.15
CA PRO A 178 17.82 6.01 17.71
C PRO A 178 18.42 4.77 17.08
N GLU A 179 18.97 3.88 17.91
CA GLU A 179 19.21 2.52 17.46
C GLU A 179 17.94 2.08 16.76
N VAL A 180 18.08 1.46 15.59
CA VAL A 180 16.96 0.75 14.98
C VAL A 180 16.50 -0.21 16.05
N LYS A 181 15.45 0.14 16.79
CA LYS A 181 15.00 -0.65 17.93
C LYS A 181 14.73 -2.02 17.33
N PRO A 182 15.47 -3.06 17.75
CA PRO A 182 15.23 -4.39 17.23
C PRO A 182 13.76 -4.68 17.44
N VAL A 183 13.16 -5.35 16.47
CA VAL A 183 11.77 -5.75 16.58
C VAL A 183 11.58 -6.44 17.94
N PRO A 184 10.65 -5.99 18.79
CA PRO A 184 10.49 -6.58 20.11
C PRO A 184 10.26 -8.08 19.97
N VAL A 185 11.23 -8.87 20.47
CA VAL A 185 11.06 -10.32 20.65
C VAL A 185 10.16 -10.49 21.86
N GLY A 186 9.11 -11.31 21.76
CA GLY A 186 8.16 -11.44 22.86
C GLY A 186 6.85 -12.09 22.48
N LYS A 187 5.74 -11.52 22.96
CA LYS A 187 4.40 -12.08 22.75
C LYS A 187 3.97 -11.93 21.29
N GLU A 188 3.32 -12.97 20.77
CA GLU A 188 2.63 -12.94 19.48
C GLU A 188 1.71 -11.71 19.38
N PRO A 189 1.82 -10.91 18.31
CA PRO A 189 1.02 -9.71 18.15
C PRO A 189 -0.41 -10.03 17.71
N ASP A 190 -1.37 -9.30 18.25
CA ASP A 190 -2.72 -9.25 17.68
C ASP A 190 -2.74 -8.38 16.42
N LEU A 191 -3.55 -8.77 15.45
CA LEU A 191 -3.87 -8.02 14.24
C LEU A 191 -5.31 -7.50 14.30
N ARG A 192 -5.48 -6.24 13.89
CA ARG A 192 -6.77 -5.61 13.66
C ARG A 192 -7.10 -5.70 12.16
N VAL A 193 -7.93 -6.66 11.77
CA VAL A 193 -8.34 -6.88 10.38
C VAL A 193 -9.62 -6.11 10.09
N CYS A 194 -9.61 -5.20 9.11
CA CYS A 194 -10.80 -4.48 8.67
C CYS A 194 -11.70 -5.35 7.80
N LEU A 195 -12.83 -5.79 8.35
CA LEU A 195 -13.87 -6.53 7.62
C LEU A 195 -14.73 -5.61 6.76
N SER A 196 -15.10 -4.44 7.30
CA SER A 196 -15.83 -3.41 6.55
C SER A 196 -15.76 -2.04 7.23
N ARG A 197 -15.84 -0.97 6.43
CA ARG A 197 -15.92 0.43 6.89
C ARG A 197 -16.99 1.25 6.17
N ARG A 198 -17.89 0.58 5.43
CA ARG A 198 -18.80 1.22 4.47
C ARG A 198 -20.27 0.90 4.71
N VAL A 199 -20.57 -0.03 5.61
CA VAL A 199 -21.93 -0.53 5.88
C VAL A 199 -22.57 0.23 7.04
N THR A 200 -23.89 0.20 7.11
CA THR A 200 -24.70 0.79 8.19
C THR A 200 -25.24 -0.25 9.16
N SER A 201 -25.14 -1.53 8.83
CA SER A 201 -25.60 -2.62 9.68
C SER A 201 -24.74 -3.87 9.51
N MET A 202 -24.76 -4.72 10.53
CA MET A 202 -24.20 -6.05 10.51
C MET A 202 -24.98 -6.98 11.44
N VAL A 203 -24.77 -8.28 11.27
CA VAL A 203 -25.27 -9.32 12.17
C VAL A 203 -24.10 -10.18 12.58
N VAL A 204 -24.02 -10.52 13.86
CA VAL A 204 -23.09 -11.50 14.39
C VAL A 204 -23.86 -12.66 15.01
N THR A 205 -23.49 -13.90 14.65
CA THR A 205 -24.11 -15.14 15.15
C THR A 205 -23.04 -16.18 15.48
N VAL A 206 -23.38 -17.14 16.33
CA VAL A 206 -22.61 -18.38 16.52
C VAL A 206 -23.29 -19.54 15.81
N GLY A 207 -22.49 -20.53 15.40
CA GLY A 207 -22.95 -21.61 14.52
C GLY A 207 -23.67 -22.76 15.22
N THR A 208 -23.63 -22.83 16.56
CA THR A 208 -24.19 -23.94 17.33
C THR A 208 -25.37 -23.49 18.21
N LYS A 209 -26.17 -24.46 18.69
CA LYS A 209 -27.29 -24.19 19.59
C LYS A 209 -26.86 -23.85 21.03
N VAL A 210 -25.64 -24.19 21.41
CA VAL A 210 -25.15 -24.16 22.81
C VAL A 210 -24.17 -23.03 23.05
N ASP A 211 -23.45 -22.58 22.01
CA ASP A 211 -22.51 -21.48 22.15
C ASP A 211 -23.22 -20.13 22.27
N GLU A 212 -22.54 -19.19 22.92
CA GLU A 212 -23.00 -17.83 23.10
C GLU A 212 -21.96 -16.83 22.57
N ILE A 213 -22.47 -15.65 22.25
CA ILE A 213 -21.70 -14.45 21.96
C ILE A 213 -21.86 -13.53 23.16
N CYS A 214 -20.76 -13.05 23.72
CA CYS A 214 -20.80 -12.05 24.78
C CYS A 214 -20.40 -10.68 24.23
N ALA A 215 -21.21 -9.66 24.54
CA ALA A 215 -21.04 -8.27 24.13
C ALA A 215 -20.59 -7.37 25.30
N GLY A 216 -19.78 -7.92 26.22
CA GLY A 216 -19.35 -7.24 27.45
C GLY A 216 -20.52 -7.04 28.40
N GLU A 217 -20.67 -5.84 28.94
CA GLU A 217 -21.75 -5.46 29.88
C GLU A 217 -23.15 -5.53 29.25
N LEU A 218 -23.25 -5.62 27.92
CA LEU A 218 -24.52 -5.76 27.20
C LEU A 218 -25.08 -7.19 27.23
N GLY A 219 -24.42 -8.11 27.93
CA GLY A 219 -24.84 -9.50 28.13
C GLY A 219 -24.34 -10.46 27.06
N CYS A 220 -24.79 -11.71 27.18
CA CYS A 220 -24.51 -12.79 26.23
C CYS A 220 -25.79 -13.27 25.54
N GLY A 221 -25.67 -13.77 24.31
CA GLY A 221 -26.78 -14.24 23.51
C GLY A 221 -26.32 -14.94 22.23
N LYS A 222 -27.24 -15.49 21.45
CA LYS A 222 -26.90 -16.31 20.26
C LYS A 222 -26.70 -15.49 18.98
N LYS A 223 -27.26 -14.28 18.96
CA LYS A 223 -27.28 -13.39 17.79
C LYS A 223 -27.41 -11.95 18.26
N TYR A 224 -26.65 -11.07 17.62
CA TYR A 224 -26.82 -9.62 17.75
C TYR A 224 -26.90 -8.97 16.37
N LYS A 225 -27.82 -8.03 16.21
CA LYS A 225 -27.90 -7.13 15.07
C LYS A 225 -27.40 -5.76 15.48
N VAL A 226 -26.34 -5.29 14.82
CA VAL A 226 -25.78 -3.96 15.04
C VAL A 226 -26.17 -3.05 13.89
N GLY A 227 -26.61 -1.84 14.19
CA GLY A 227 -26.95 -0.80 13.24
C GLY A 227 -26.41 0.57 13.67
N VAL A 228 -26.73 1.58 12.86
CA VAL A 228 -26.42 2.98 13.14
C VAL A 228 -27.70 3.80 13.13
N SER A 229 -27.83 4.74 14.06
CA SER A 229 -28.84 5.80 14.05
C SER A 229 -28.15 7.13 14.35
N GLY A 230 -28.06 8.00 13.35
CA GLY A 230 -27.20 9.18 13.40
C GLY A 230 -25.74 8.79 13.66
N ASN A 231 -25.18 9.23 14.79
CA ASN A 231 -23.83 8.91 15.24
C ASN A 231 -23.80 7.95 16.45
N LYS A 232 -24.91 7.24 16.73
CA LYS A 232 -25.05 6.29 17.85
C LYS A 232 -25.22 4.86 17.35
N LEU A 233 -24.69 3.90 18.12
CA LEU A 233 -24.85 2.47 17.84
C LEU A 233 -26.25 2.01 18.22
N VAL A 234 -26.79 1.10 17.41
CA VAL A 234 -28.05 0.42 17.67
C VAL A 234 -27.75 -1.07 17.83
N LEU A 235 -28.14 -1.66 18.96
CA LEU A 235 -28.05 -3.10 19.22
C LEU A 235 -29.47 -3.65 19.34
N ASP A 236 -29.82 -4.59 18.46
CA ASP A 236 -31.14 -5.24 18.40
C ASP A 236 -32.32 -4.25 18.44
N GLY A 237 -32.17 -3.13 17.71
CA GLY A 237 -33.19 -2.08 17.59
C GLY A 237 -33.13 -1.01 18.68
N LYS A 238 -32.34 -1.19 19.75
CA LYS A 238 -32.19 -0.22 20.83
C LYS A 238 -30.93 0.61 20.66
N ILE A 239 -31.04 1.94 20.77
CA ILE A 239 -29.87 2.81 20.80
C ILE A 239 -29.08 2.51 22.08
N VAL A 240 -27.78 2.27 21.94
CA VAL A 240 -26.87 2.05 23.08
C VAL A 240 -25.95 3.26 23.28
N SER A 241 -25.58 3.53 24.53
CA SER A 241 -24.60 4.58 24.88
C SER A 241 -23.17 4.21 24.47
N ALA A 242 -22.90 2.92 24.28
CA ALA A 242 -21.61 2.41 23.85
C ALA A 242 -21.21 3.01 22.48
N THR A 243 -19.98 3.51 22.39
CA THR A 243 -19.37 4.00 21.13
C THR A 243 -18.65 2.90 20.37
N ARG A 244 -18.44 1.76 21.04
CA ARG A 244 -17.78 0.56 20.55
C ARG A 244 -18.35 -0.66 21.27
N ILE A 245 -18.58 -1.75 20.55
CA ILE A 245 -19.03 -3.05 21.10
C ILE A 245 -18.04 -4.12 20.67
N LYS A 246 -17.63 -4.99 21.59
CA LYS A 246 -16.76 -6.14 21.31
C LYS A 246 -17.56 -7.42 21.50
N PHE A 247 -17.62 -8.23 20.45
CA PHE A 247 -18.25 -9.54 20.48
C PHE A 247 -17.18 -10.61 20.62
N THR A 248 -17.33 -11.47 21.62
CA THR A 248 -16.44 -12.58 21.92
C THR A 248 -17.22 -13.90 21.95
N SER A 249 -16.57 -15.00 21.59
CA SER A 249 -17.12 -16.35 21.73
C SER A 249 -16.00 -17.37 21.83
N LYS A 250 -16.30 -18.55 22.39
CA LYS A 250 -15.38 -19.70 22.41
C LYS A 250 -15.26 -20.38 21.04
N VAL A 251 -16.23 -20.17 20.16
CA VAL A 251 -16.25 -20.69 18.79
C VAL A 251 -16.16 -19.56 17.76
N PRO A 252 -15.80 -19.86 16.49
CA PRO A 252 -15.77 -18.83 15.46
C PRO A 252 -17.11 -18.08 15.30
N LEU A 253 -17.02 -16.76 15.25
CA LEU A 253 -18.15 -15.86 15.04
C LEU A 253 -18.48 -15.75 13.55
N LYS A 254 -19.74 -15.96 13.17
CA LYS A 254 -20.23 -15.64 11.82
C LYS A 254 -20.67 -14.19 11.77
N VAL A 255 -20.02 -13.40 10.92
CA VAL A 255 -20.23 -11.96 10.77
C VAL A 255 -20.77 -11.69 9.37
N THR A 256 -21.97 -11.14 9.29
CA THR A 256 -22.67 -10.82 8.03
C THR A 256 -22.85 -9.32 7.90
N TYR A 257 -22.46 -8.73 6.78
CA TYR A 257 -22.58 -7.29 6.51
C TYR A 257 -22.70 -7.03 5.01
N GLY A 258 -23.65 -6.18 4.61
CA GLY A 258 -23.96 -5.97 3.19
C GLY A 258 -24.31 -7.30 2.52
N LYS A 259 -23.52 -7.71 1.51
CA LYS A 259 -23.64 -8.99 0.81
C LYS A 259 -22.60 -10.04 1.26
N GLU A 260 -21.74 -9.69 2.20
CA GLU A 260 -20.64 -10.51 2.67
C GLU A 260 -21.03 -11.28 3.95
N SER A 261 -20.53 -12.50 4.08
CA SER A 261 -20.63 -13.31 5.31
C SER A 261 -19.32 -14.04 5.54
N LYS A 262 -18.75 -13.92 6.74
CA LYS A 262 -17.47 -14.53 7.09
C LYS A 262 -17.48 -15.10 8.49
N LYS A 263 -16.98 -16.34 8.66
CA LYS A 263 -16.72 -16.91 9.98
C LYS A 263 -15.29 -16.60 10.42
N VAL A 264 -15.11 -16.01 11.60
CA VAL A 264 -13.81 -15.50 12.06
C VAL A 264 -13.49 -15.97 13.48
N ARG A 265 -12.20 -16.16 13.78
CA ARG A 265 -11.68 -16.40 15.14
C ARG A 265 -11.44 -15.08 15.87
N GLY A 266 -11.11 -15.17 17.15
CA GLY A 266 -10.85 -13.99 17.97
C GLY A 266 -12.14 -13.24 18.27
N LEU A 267 -12.05 -11.91 18.33
CA LEU A 267 -13.20 -11.06 18.66
C LEU A 267 -13.54 -10.13 17.50
N VAL A 268 -14.78 -9.66 17.50
CA VAL A 268 -15.28 -8.68 16.52
C VAL A 268 -15.51 -7.36 17.24
N ASP A 269 -14.74 -6.34 16.90
CA ASP A 269 -14.83 -4.98 17.44
C ASP A 269 -15.57 -4.10 16.44
N VAL A 270 -16.69 -3.51 16.89
CA VAL A 270 -17.58 -2.70 16.05
C VAL A 270 -17.67 -1.31 16.64
N SER A 271 -17.48 -0.30 15.80
CA SER A 271 -17.60 1.12 16.19
C SER A 271 -18.23 1.95 15.07
N ILE A 272 -18.64 3.20 15.37
CA ILE A 272 -19.15 4.12 14.36
C ILE A 272 -18.09 5.12 13.94
N ARG A 273 -18.01 5.37 12.63
CA ARG A 273 -17.21 6.43 12.02
C ARG A 273 -18.01 7.07 10.89
N LYS A 274 -18.28 8.38 11.01
CA LYS A 274 -18.98 9.17 9.98
C LYS A 274 -20.32 8.53 9.53
N GLY A 275 -21.14 8.09 10.49
CA GLY A 275 -22.44 7.46 10.22
C GLY A 275 -22.37 6.06 9.57
N LYS A 276 -21.20 5.42 9.56
CA LYS A 276 -21.01 4.03 9.08
C LYS A 276 -20.36 3.18 10.17
N LEU A 277 -20.57 1.87 10.10
CA LEU A 277 -19.88 0.91 10.96
C LEU A 277 -18.45 0.69 10.44
N LEU A 278 -17.50 0.74 11.38
CA LEU A 278 -16.18 0.16 11.26
C LEU A 278 -16.21 -1.19 11.99
N ILE A 279 -16.10 -2.27 11.22
CA ILE A 279 -16.15 -3.65 11.68
C ILE A 279 -14.73 -4.21 11.59
N LEU A 280 -14.13 -4.50 12.73
CA LEU A 280 -12.80 -5.07 12.85
C LEU A 280 -12.88 -6.48 13.43
N ASN A 281 -12.05 -7.38 12.92
CA ASN A 281 -11.74 -8.63 13.59
C ASN A 281 -10.37 -8.49 14.25
N ILE A 282 -10.33 -8.64 15.58
CA ILE A 282 -9.09 -8.66 16.36
C ILE A 282 -8.73 -10.12 16.62
N VAL A 283 -7.60 -10.54 16.09
CA VAL A 283 -7.18 -11.95 16.04
C VAL A 283 -5.65 -12.03 16.17
N SER A 284 -5.12 -13.10 16.75
CA SER A 284 -3.67 -13.28 16.83
C SER A 284 -3.05 -13.48 15.43
N MET A 285 -1.78 -13.12 15.27
CA MET A 285 -1.07 -13.24 13.99
C MET A 285 -1.13 -14.67 13.42
N GLU A 286 -0.95 -15.70 14.23
CA GLU A 286 -0.94 -17.08 13.75
C GLU A 286 -2.35 -17.56 13.34
N GLU A 287 -3.40 -17.18 14.08
CA GLU A 287 -4.79 -17.47 13.69
C GLU A 287 -5.22 -16.70 12.44
N TYR A 288 -4.72 -15.47 12.24
CA TYR A 288 -4.89 -14.73 10.99
C TYR A 288 -4.32 -15.49 9.79
N LEU A 289 -3.10 -16.02 9.93
CA LEU A 289 -2.40 -16.71 8.85
C LEU A 289 -3.03 -18.04 8.46
N LYS A 290 -3.70 -18.74 9.39
CA LYS A 290 -4.50 -19.92 9.05
C LYS A 290 -5.60 -19.63 8.02
N SER A 291 -6.10 -18.39 7.99
CA SER A 291 -7.06 -17.95 6.98
C SER A 291 -6.39 -17.45 5.69
N VAL A 292 -5.27 -16.74 5.81
CA VAL A 292 -4.59 -16.12 4.66
C VAL A 292 -3.86 -17.13 3.79
N VAL A 293 -3.05 -18.02 4.38
CA VAL A 293 -2.23 -18.97 3.62
C VAL A 293 -3.04 -19.83 2.65
N PRO A 294 -4.16 -20.48 3.04
CA PRO A 294 -4.98 -21.26 2.10
C PRO A 294 -5.84 -20.41 1.14
N ALA A 295 -5.94 -19.11 1.39
CA ALA A 295 -6.59 -18.18 0.46
C ALA A 295 -5.63 -17.68 -0.64
N GLU A 296 -4.33 -17.64 -0.34
CA GLU A 296 -3.25 -17.21 -1.24
C GLU A 296 -2.53 -18.38 -1.93
N SER A 297 -2.53 -19.57 -1.33
CA SER A 297 -1.85 -20.77 -1.84
C SER A 297 -2.76 -21.99 -1.77
N TYR A 298 -2.64 -22.89 -2.75
CA TYR A 298 -3.39 -24.14 -2.71
C TYR A 298 -2.84 -25.04 -1.60
N ALA A 299 -3.71 -25.55 -0.73
CA ALA A 299 -3.29 -26.40 0.38
C ALA A 299 -2.61 -27.71 -0.05
N SER A 300 -2.78 -28.13 -1.30
CA SER A 300 -2.10 -29.28 -1.91
C SER A 300 -0.68 -29.02 -2.39
N TRP A 301 -0.21 -27.76 -2.34
CA TRP A 301 1.17 -27.43 -2.69
C TRP A 301 2.18 -28.02 -1.71
N PRO A 302 3.47 -28.15 -2.12
CA PRO A 302 4.50 -28.71 -1.26
C PRO A 302 4.59 -28.02 0.09
N LYS A 303 4.90 -28.78 1.14
CA LYS A 303 4.96 -28.27 2.52
C LYS A 303 5.91 -27.07 2.66
N GLU A 304 7.04 -27.09 1.95
CA GLU A 304 8.05 -26.03 2.00
C GLU A 304 7.55 -24.75 1.32
N THR A 305 6.76 -24.87 0.25
CA THR A 305 6.05 -23.73 -0.36
C THR A 305 5.05 -23.09 0.61
N LEU A 306 4.27 -23.90 1.33
CA LEU A 306 3.29 -23.39 2.30
C LEU A 306 3.98 -22.69 3.47
N LYS A 307 5.14 -23.19 3.92
CA LYS A 307 5.97 -22.53 4.94
C LYS A 307 6.53 -21.20 4.44
N ALA A 308 7.05 -21.15 3.22
CA ALA A 308 7.54 -19.92 2.61
C ALA A 308 6.42 -18.87 2.50
N GLN A 309 5.23 -19.27 2.02
CA GLN A 309 4.06 -18.39 1.96
C GLN A 309 3.64 -17.89 3.35
N ALA A 310 3.67 -18.76 4.37
CA ALA A 310 3.33 -18.36 5.75
C ALA A 310 4.30 -17.30 6.29
N VAL A 311 5.61 -17.47 6.10
CA VAL A 311 6.62 -16.48 6.53
C VAL A 311 6.47 -15.17 5.76
N ALA A 312 6.30 -15.22 4.43
CA ALA A 312 6.11 -14.01 3.61
C ALA A 312 4.84 -13.24 4.04
N ALA A 313 3.72 -13.95 4.23
CA ALA A 313 2.47 -13.35 4.68
C ALA A 313 2.57 -12.76 6.09
N ARG A 314 3.21 -13.48 7.04
CA ARG A 314 3.45 -12.98 8.40
C ARG A 314 4.27 -11.70 8.39
N THR A 315 5.35 -11.70 7.60
CA THR A 315 6.24 -10.55 7.47
C THR A 315 5.51 -9.35 6.88
N TYR A 316 4.68 -9.56 5.84
CA TYR A 316 3.85 -8.51 5.25
C TYR A 316 2.86 -7.92 6.27
N ALA A 317 2.05 -8.75 6.92
CA ALA A 317 1.05 -8.26 7.88
C ALA A 317 1.70 -7.53 9.07
N TYR A 318 2.84 -8.03 9.54
CA TYR A 318 3.62 -7.38 10.59
C TYR A 318 4.20 -6.04 10.14
N TYR A 319 4.71 -5.95 8.91
CA TYR A 319 5.15 -4.67 8.31
C TYR A 319 4.01 -3.65 8.27
N GLN A 320 2.82 -4.06 7.79
CA GLN A 320 1.65 -3.18 7.71
C GLN A 320 1.24 -2.67 9.10
N LYS A 321 1.21 -3.55 10.11
CA LYS A 321 0.92 -3.19 11.50
C LYS A 321 1.85 -2.08 12.03
N LEU A 322 3.15 -2.17 11.74
CA LEU A 322 4.14 -1.19 12.20
C LEU A 322 4.01 0.17 11.49
N HIS A 323 3.57 0.18 10.22
CA HIS A 323 3.51 1.39 9.40
C HIS A 323 2.12 2.06 9.36
N ARG A 324 1.05 1.34 9.75
CA ARG A 324 -0.33 1.83 9.74
C ARG A 324 -0.83 2.33 11.10
N THR A 325 0.05 2.95 11.88
CA THR A 325 -0.29 3.52 13.19
C THR A 325 -1.34 4.64 13.12
N HIS A 326 -1.48 5.28 11.96
CA HIS A 326 -2.48 6.32 11.67
C HIS A 326 -3.89 5.76 11.34
N LEU A 327 -4.02 4.44 11.16
CA LEU A 327 -5.29 3.78 10.90
C LEU A 327 -5.83 3.06 12.15
N PHE A 328 -7.15 2.87 12.19
CA PHE A 328 -7.80 2.10 13.25
C PHE A 328 -7.57 0.58 13.14
N TYR A 329 -6.95 0.11 12.06
CA TYR A 329 -6.72 -1.29 11.73
C TYR A 329 -5.36 -1.47 11.05
N ASP A 330 -4.88 -2.72 11.04
CA ASP A 330 -3.55 -3.09 10.57
C ASP A 330 -3.60 -3.58 9.11
N VAL A 331 -4.60 -4.39 8.76
CA VAL A 331 -4.79 -4.98 7.42
C VAL A 331 -6.25 -4.99 6.99
N TYR A 332 -6.51 -4.97 5.68
CA TYR A 332 -7.79 -5.23 5.05
C TYR A 332 -8.02 -6.74 4.93
N ALA A 333 -9.29 -7.15 4.91
CA ALA A 333 -9.66 -8.56 4.75
C ALA A 333 -9.65 -9.07 3.29
N ASP A 334 -9.38 -8.21 2.32
CA ASP A 334 -9.49 -8.47 0.88
C ASP A 334 -8.14 -8.26 0.16
N THR A 335 -8.17 -8.26 -1.16
CA THR A 335 -6.99 -8.11 -2.03
C THR A 335 -6.37 -6.70 -2.01
N TYR A 336 -6.81 -5.80 -1.13
CA TYR A 336 -6.02 -4.61 -0.82
C TYR A 336 -4.72 -4.96 -0.10
N ASP A 337 -4.75 -5.97 0.78
CA ASP A 337 -3.58 -6.50 1.46
C ASP A 337 -3.40 -7.98 1.10
N GLN A 338 -4.10 -8.85 1.84
CA GLN A 338 -4.02 -10.30 1.71
C GLN A 338 -5.43 -10.86 1.90
N MET A 339 -5.78 -11.89 1.14
CA MET A 339 -7.11 -12.46 1.20
C MET A 339 -7.36 -13.13 2.56
N TYR A 340 -8.17 -12.50 3.42
CA TYR A 340 -8.57 -13.05 4.71
C TYR A 340 -9.94 -13.70 4.58
N ALA A 341 -9.97 -15.00 4.30
CA ALA A 341 -11.21 -15.71 3.94
C ALA A 341 -12.10 -16.11 5.13
N GLY A 342 -11.62 -16.01 6.37
CA GLY A 342 -12.24 -16.62 7.54
C GLY A 342 -11.84 -18.10 7.72
N VAL A 343 -12.49 -18.77 8.68
CA VAL A 343 -12.17 -20.15 9.08
C VAL A 343 -12.60 -21.20 8.06
N ASP A 344 -13.57 -20.87 7.19
CA ASP A 344 -14.11 -21.81 6.20
C ASP A 344 -13.09 -22.20 5.11
N ARG A 345 -11.95 -21.49 5.01
CA ARG A 345 -10.84 -21.81 4.11
C ARG A 345 -9.66 -22.51 4.79
N GLU A 346 -9.68 -22.68 6.11
CA GLU A 346 -8.57 -23.35 6.82
C GLU A 346 -8.37 -24.78 6.33
N ASP A 347 -7.11 -25.22 6.20
CA ASP A 347 -6.73 -26.59 5.87
C ASP A 347 -5.66 -27.08 6.85
N LYS A 348 -5.70 -28.35 7.25
CA LYS A 348 -4.74 -28.91 8.21
C LYS A 348 -3.29 -28.77 7.73
N ARG A 349 -3.04 -28.83 6.42
CA ARG A 349 -1.70 -28.71 5.80
C ARG A 349 -1.16 -27.29 5.90
N THR A 350 -1.97 -26.29 5.56
CA THR A 350 -1.57 -24.87 5.69
C THR A 350 -1.48 -24.46 7.15
N ASN A 351 -2.38 -24.92 8.01
CA ASN A 351 -2.32 -24.71 9.45
C ASN A 351 -1.04 -25.29 10.07
N LYS A 352 -0.61 -26.48 9.62
CA LYS A 352 0.68 -27.05 10.01
C LYS A 352 1.85 -26.19 9.55
N ALA A 353 1.86 -25.69 8.32
CA ALA A 353 2.92 -24.82 7.82
C ALA A 353 3.01 -23.50 8.62
N VAL A 354 1.87 -22.90 8.98
CA VAL A 354 1.80 -21.73 9.87
C VAL A 354 2.41 -22.06 11.23
N LYS A 355 2.00 -23.17 11.85
CA LYS A 355 2.52 -23.62 13.15
C LYS A 355 4.03 -23.89 13.11
N ASP A 356 4.50 -24.60 12.09
CA ASP A 356 5.92 -24.99 11.94
C ASP A 356 6.84 -23.77 11.67
N THR A 357 6.28 -22.62 11.30
CA THR A 357 7.00 -21.35 11.05
C THR A 357 6.59 -20.25 12.01
N ARG A 358 6.00 -20.61 13.15
CA ARG A 358 5.46 -19.66 14.12
C ARG A 358 6.50 -18.60 14.48
N GLY A 359 6.10 -17.34 14.42
CA GLY A 359 6.97 -16.21 14.78
C GLY A 359 8.14 -15.94 13.85
N GLN A 360 8.32 -16.70 12.77
CA GLN A 360 9.39 -16.46 11.82
C GLN A 360 9.02 -15.38 10.81
N ILE A 361 9.84 -14.34 10.72
CA ILE A 361 9.71 -13.25 9.74
C ILE A 361 11.04 -12.93 9.04
N LEU A 362 10.97 -12.26 7.90
CA LEU A 362 12.13 -11.77 7.17
C LEU A 362 12.50 -10.35 7.57
N LEU A 363 13.78 -10.15 7.89
CA LEU A 363 14.35 -8.86 8.25
C LEU A 363 15.38 -8.39 7.23
N TYR A 364 15.43 -7.10 6.98
CA TYR A 364 16.55 -6.42 6.33
C TYR A 364 17.00 -5.26 7.23
N ASN A 365 18.30 -5.18 7.54
CA ASN A 365 18.84 -4.20 8.49
C ASN A 365 18.05 -4.16 9.82
N LYS A 366 17.75 -5.34 10.39
CA LYS A 366 16.99 -5.52 11.64
C LYS A 366 15.53 -5.02 11.61
N LYS A 367 15.00 -4.62 10.45
CA LYS A 367 13.59 -4.21 10.27
C LYS A 367 12.83 -5.25 9.44
N PRO A 368 11.54 -5.50 9.71
CA PRO A 368 10.71 -6.32 8.84
C PRO A 368 10.69 -5.77 7.42
N ILE A 369 10.77 -6.63 6.43
CA ILE A 369 10.64 -6.21 5.04
C ILE A 369 9.16 -6.03 4.66
N LEU A 370 8.89 -5.20 3.66
CA LEU A 370 7.64 -5.27 2.93
C LEU A 370 7.70 -6.46 1.96
N ALA A 371 7.29 -7.64 2.43
CA ALA A 371 7.38 -8.92 1.72
C ALA A 371 6.32 -9.04 0.61
N GLN A 372 6.55 -8.35 -0.50
CA GLN A 372 5.68 -8.40 -1.68
C GLN A 372 5.72 -9.78 -2.34
N TYR A 373 4.56 -10.25 -2.80
CA TYR A 373 4.45 -11.48 -3.56
C TYR A 373 3.49 -11.34 -4.73
N THR A 374 3.69 -12.16 -5.76
CA THR A 374 2.96 -12.14 -7.03
C THR A 374 2.52 -13.55 -7.40
N ALA A 375 1.44 -13.69 -8.17
CA ALA A 375 0.95 -15.02 -8.57
C ALA A 375 2.01 -15.80 -9.36
N ASN A 376 2.54 -15.21 -10.44
CA ASN A 376 3.61 -15.81 -11.23
C ASN A 376 4.55 -14.72 -11.75
N SER A 377 5.88 -14.87 -11.60
CA SER A 377 6.87 -13.90 -12.08
C SER A 377 7.12 -13.98 -13.60
N GLY A 378 6.77 -15.10 -14.25
CA GLY A 378 6.89 -15.26 -15.70
C GLY A 378 8.31 -15.49 -16.19
N GLY A 379 9.15 -16.17 -15.41
CA GLY A 379 10.54 -16.46 -15.77
C GLY A 379 11.56 -15.47 -15.21
N TYR A 380 11.11 -14.34 -14.66
CA TYR A 380 11.99 -13.28 -14.15
C TYR A 380 11.26 -12.40 -13.13
N THR A 381 11.80 -12.27 -11.92
CA THR A 381 11.25 -11.35 -10.90
C THR A 381 11.45 -9.89 -11.30
N ALA A 382 10.61 -8.98 -10.79
CA ALA A 382 10.72 -7.56 -11.10
C ALA A 382 11.47 -6.79 -10.02
N ASP A 383 12.22 -5.77 -10.44
CA ASP A 383 12.87 -4.83 -9.54
C ASP A 383 11.87 -3.79 -9.03
N SER A 384 11.81 -3.57 -7.71
CA SER A 384 10.83 -2.66 -7.11
C SER A 384 11.05 -1.19 -7.49
N LYS A 385 12.28 -0.78 -7.83
CA LYS A 385 12.56 0.57 -8.36
C LYS A 385 11.97 0.72 -9.75
N ALA A 386 12.11 -0.28 -10.60
CA ALA A 386 11.59 -0.26 -11.96
C ALA A 386 10.05 -0.26 -12.01
N ILE A 387 9.40 -1.01 -11.10
CA ILE A 387 7.93 -1.13 -11.08
C ILE A 387 7.27 -0.02 -10.27
N PHE A 388 7.84 0.35 -9.11
CA PHE A 388 7.18 1.23 -8.15
C PHE A 388 7.97 2.51 -7.84
N GLY A 389 9.11 2.75 -8.48
CA GLY A 389 9.94 3.92 -8.23
C GLY A 389 10.68 3.91 -6.88
N ALA A 390 10.59 2.81 -6.11
CA ALA A 390 11.25 2.65 -4.81
C ALA A 390 12.06 1.36 -4.75
N GLY A 391 13.38 1.50 -4.88
CA GLY A 391 14.31 0.37 -4.84
C GLY A 391 14.49 -0.19 -3.42
N LYS A 392 14.36 -1.50 -3.29
CA LYS A 392 14.70 -2.26 -2.08
C LYS A 392 15.71 -3.33 -2.44
N LYS A 393 16.80 -3.46 -1.67
CA LYS A 393 17.86 -4.44 -1.98
C LYS A 393 17.38 -5.89 -1.97
N TYR A 394 16.28 -6.15 -1.26
CA TYR A 394 15.62 -7.45 -1.17
C TYR A 394 14.46 -7.63 -2.15
N LEU A 395 14.17 -6.67 -3.04
CA LEU A 395 13.14 -6.77 -4.10
C LEU A 395 13.76 -6.41 -5.45
N VAL A 396 14.69 -7.26 -5.90
CA VAL A 396 15.50 -7.07 -7.10
C VAL A 396 15.10 -8.05 -8.20
N ALA A 397 15.35 -7.66 -9.45
CA ALA A 397 15.11 -8.53 -10.59
C ALA A 397 16.18 -9.62 -10.71
N HIS A 398 15.77 -10.87 -10.85
CA HIS A 398 16.61 -12.01 -11.19
C HIS A 398 15.81 -13.10 -11.94
N LYS A 399 16.51 -14.03 -12.59
CA LYS A 399 15.87 -15.14 -13.34
C LYS A 399 15.10 -16.05 -12.38
N ASP A 400 13.88 -16.41 -12.74
CA ASP A 400 13.01 -17.35 -12.02
C ASP A 400 12.50 -18.45 -12.97
N PRO A 401 13.36 -19.39 -13.39
CA PRO A 401 12.98 -20.43 -14.34
C PRO A 401 11.92 -21.39 -13.78
N ALA A 402 11.82 -21.53 -12.45
CA ALA A 402 10.82 -22.39 -11.81
C ALA A 402 9.40 -21.90 -12.09
N SER A 403 9.17 -20.58 -12.07
CA SER A 403 7.84 -19.99 -12.34
C SER A 403 7.28 -20.32 -13.73
N LEU A 404 8.12 -20.65 -14.72
CA LEU A 404 7.68 -21.02 -16.07
C LEU A 404 6.97 -22.37 -16.12
N LYS A 405 7.19 -23.24 -15.13
CA LYS A 405 6.53 -24.56 -15.04
C LYS A 405 5.15 -24.48 -14.37
N GLY A 406 4.86 -23.39 -13.67
CA GLY A 406 3.59 -23.18 -12.97
C GLY A 406 2.47 -22.63 -13.87
N LYS A 407 1.25 -22.59 -13.34
CA LYS A 407 0.14 -21.93 -14.07
C LYS A 407 0.35 -20.42 -14.15
N MET A 408 -0.35 -19.77 -15.07
CA MET A 408 -0.30 -18.31 -15.26
C MET A 408 1.11 -17.81 -15.67
N ALA A 409 1.97 -18.71 -16.17
CA ALA A 409 3.31 -18.39 -16.64
C ALA A 409 3.32 -17.62 -17.97
N SER A 410 2.33 -17.83 -18.83
CA SER A 410 2.20 -17.14 -20.13
C SER A 410 0.74 -16.79 -20.44
N TRP A 411 0.54 -15.77 -21.26
CA TRP A 411 -0.77 -15.30 -21.69
C TRP A 411 -0.71 -14.56 -23.03
N ASN A 412 -1.86 -14.49 -23.70
CA ASN A 412 -2.03 -13.77 -24.95
C ASN A 412 -3.33 -12.95 -24.92
N ARG A 413 -3.26 -11.68 -25.32
CA ARG A 413 -4.41 -10.77 -25.47
C ARG A 413 -4.34 -10.06 -26.82
N LYS A 414 -5.43 -10.12 -27.58
CA LYS A 414 -5.58 -9.40 -28.86
C LYS A 414 -6.61 -8.28 -28.71
N TYR A 415 -6.25 -7.08 -29.14
CA TYR A 415 -7.14 -5.92 -29.16
C TYR A 415 -7.12 -5.27 -30.54
N ARG A 416 -8.30 -4.96 -31.08
CA ARG A 416 -8.41 -4.10 -32.27
C ARG A 416 -7.92 -2.70 -31.93
N VAL A 417 -7.32 -2.01 -32.90
CA VAL A 417 -6.86 -0.62 -32.78
C VAL A 417 -7.99 0.28 -32.29
N SER A 418 -9.19 0.17 -32.88
CA SER A 418 -10.37 0.95 -32.48
C SER A 418 -10.79 0.73 -31.03
N THR A 419 -10.59 -0.49 -30.49
CA THR A 419 -10.86 -0.79 -29.08
C THR A 419 -9.86 -0.09 -28.16
N ILE A 420 -8.57 -0.09 -28.53
CA ILE A 420 -7.52 0.60 -27.77
C ILE A 420 -7.80 2.11 -27.74
N GLU A 421 -8.10 2.69 -28.90
CA GLU A 421 -8.46 4.11 -29.04
C GLU A 421 -9.68 4.47 -28.21
N SER A 422 -10.76 3.70 -28.32
CA SER A 422 -12.00 3.94 -27.55
C SER A 422 -11.76 3.90 -26.05
N LYS A 423 -10.99 2.92 -25.56
CA LYS A 423 -10.70 2.80 -24.12
C LYS A 423 -9.78 3.89 -23.59
N LEU A 424 -8.78 4.31 -24.38
CA LEU A 424 -7.94 5.47 -24.04
C LEU A 424 -8.76 6.76 -24.03
N LYS A 425 -9.63 6.96 -25.02
CA LYS A 425 -10.52 8.12 -25.08
C LYS A 425 -11.47 8.19 -23.87
N LYS A 426 -12.00 7.05 -23.41
CA LYS A 426 -12.86 6.98 -22.20
C LYS A 426 -12.17 7.48 -20.93
N ILE A 427 -10.85 7.36 -20.84
CA ILE A 427 -10.09 7.89 -19.71
C ILE A 427 -9.53 9.29 -19.98
N GLY A 428 -9.85 9.90 -21.13
CA GLY A 428 -9.43 11.26 -21.49
C GLY A 428 -8.10 11.36 -22.25
N ILE A 429 -7.64 10.28 -22.90
CA ILE A 429 -6.41 10.28 -23.71
C ILE A 429 -6.77 10.07 -25.18
N SER A 430 -6.55 11.09 -26.01
CA SER A 430 -6.83 11.02 -27.45
C SER A 430 -5.62 10.54 -28.26
N VAL A 431 -5.79 9.44 -29.01
CA VAL A 431 -4.76 8.84 -29.90
C VAL A 431 -5.37 8.34 -31.23
N PRO A 432 -6.04 9.19 -32.03
CA PRO A 432 -6.77 8.74 -33.20
C PRO A 432 -5.87 8.16 -34.30
N GLY A 433 -6.28 7.04 -34.90
CA GLY A 433 -5.55 6.39 -35.99
C GLY A 433 -4.20 5.87 -35.53
N ILE A 434 -4.16 5.00 -34.51
CA ILE A 434 -2.91 4.44 -33.97
C ILE A 434 -2.10 3.75 -35.08
N ILE A 435 -0.91 4.28 -35.34
CA ILE A 435 0.05 3.79 -36.33
C ILE A 435 0.91 2.68 -35.73
N SER A 436 1.51 2.94 -34.56
CA SER A 436 2.43 2.01 -33.88
C SER A 436 2.34 2.12 -32.35
N ILE A 437 2.39 0.99 -31.65
CA ILE A 437 2.67 0.91 -30.21
C ILE A 437 3.99 0.19 -30.02
N LYS A 438 5.02 0.88 -29.51
CA LYS A 438 6.36 0.31 -29.33
C LYS A 438 6.85 0.48 -27.88
N PRO A 439 7.63 -0.47 -27.33
CA PRO A 439 8.32 -0.27 -26.06
C PRO A 439 9.21 0.98 -26.13
N LEU A 440 9.13 1.82 -25.11
CA LEU A 440 9.99 3.01 -24.95
C LEU A 440 11.02 2.79 -23.84
N GLU A 441 10.60 2.24 -22.71
CA GLU A 441 11.47 1.93 -21.58
C GLU A 441 11.22 0.49 -21.10
N LYS A 442 12.30 -0.18 -20.66
CA LYS A 442 12.26 -1.50 -20.05
C LYS A 442 12.99 -1.50 -18.73
N GLY A 443 12.44 -2.19 -17.74
CA GLY A 443 13.13 -2.49 -16.49
C GLY A 443 14.15 -3.62 -16.64
N PRO A 444 14.95 -3.89 -15.59
CA PRO A 444 15.99 -4.94 -15.63
C PRO A 444 15.49 -6.35 -15.97
N SER A 445 14.23 -6.66 -15.63
CA SER A 445 13.60 -7.95 -15.94
C SER A 445 13.05 -8.04 -17.38
N GLY A 446 13.22 -7.01 -18.21
CA GLY A 446 12.62 -6.90 -19.55
C GLY A 446 11.16 -6.42 -19.57
N ARG A 447 10.54 -6.17 -18.41
CA ARG A 447 9.20 -5.57 -18.29
C ARG A 447 9.16 -4.20 -18.95
N ILE A 448 8.18 -3.97 -19.83
CA ILE A 448 8.02 -2.71 -20.54
C ILE A 448 7.31 -1.73 -19.61
N THR A 449 8.05 -0.75 -19.07
CA THR A 449 7.53 0.22 -18.10
C THR A 449 6.84 1.41 -18.79
N LYS A 450 7.29 1.77 -20.00
CA LYS A 450 6.66 2.78 -20.86
C LYS A 450 6.58 2.31 -22.30
N VAL A 451 5.54 2.77 -22.98
CA VAL A 451 5.38 2.62 -24.42
C VAL A 451 5.24 3.98 -25.08
N ARG A 452 5.65 4.04 -26.35
CA ARG A 452 5.34 5.14 -27.26
C ARG A 452 4.25 4.72 -28.22
N ILE A 453 3.15 5.48 -28.23
CA ILE A 453 2.05 5.34 -29.18
C ILE A 453 2.21 6.44 -30.23
N LYS A 454 2.49 6.07 -31.47
CA LYS A 454 2.38 6.98 -32.62
C LYS A 454 0.99 6.85 -33.22
N TYR A 455 0.34 7.97 -33.49
CA TYR A 455 -1.02 8.04 -34.02
C TYR A 455 -1.12 9.17 -35.05
N LYS A 456 -2.26 9.29 -35.75
CA LYS A 456 -2.45 10.34 -36.75
C LYS A 456 -2.45 11.70 -36.06
N GLY A 457 -1.44 12.52 -36.35
CA GLY A 457 -1.28 13.86 -35.77
C GLY A 457 -0.37 13.93 -34.55
N GLY A 458 0.31 12.86 -34.15
CA GLY A 458 1.32 12.96 -33.09
C GLY A 458 1.81 11.65 -32.48
N GLN A 459 2.40 11.77 -31.30
CA GLN A 459 2.81 10.64 -30.47
C GLN A 459 2.58 10.94 -28.99
N ARG A 460 2.35 9.90 -28.20
CA ARG A 460 2.20 9.96 -26.74
C ARG A 460 3.02 8.86 -26.08
N ASP A 461 3.69 9.22 -24.99
CA ASP A 461 4.43 8.28 -24.16
C ASP A 461 3.60 7.96 -22.92
N LEU A 462 3.23 6.69 -22.77
CA LEU A 462 2.33 6.24 -21.71
C LEU A 462 3.00 5.20 -20.84
N ARG A 463 2.74 5.26 -19.53
CA ARG A 463 3.14 4.20 -18.61
C ARG A 463 2.33 2.95 -18.82
N THR A 464 3.03 1.83 -18.98
CA THR A 464 2.37 0.59 -19.40
C THR A 464 1.47 0.05 -18.31
N ARG A 465 1.89 0.03 -17.05
CA ARG A 465 1.10 -0.56 -15.95
C ARG A 465 -0.02 0.35 -15.44
N THR A 466 0.24 1.62 -15.14
CA THR A 466 -0.78 2.56 -14.59
C THR A 466 -1.76 3.11 -15.63
N THR A 467 -1.41 3.06 -16.92
CA THR A 467 -2.27 3.57 -18.00
C THR A 467 -2.77 2.43 -18.87
N LEU A 468 -1.90 1.67 -19.53
CA LEU A 468 -2.35 0.58 -20.41
C LEU A 468 -2.77 -0.70 -19.67
N GLY A 469 -2.35 -0.91 -18.42
CA GLY A 469 -2.31 -2.21 -17.75
C GLY A 469 -3.66 -2.81 -17.30
N SER A 470 -3.57 -3.66 -16.27
CA SER A 470 -4.54 -4.71 -15.90
C SER A 470 -5.98 -4.27 -15.57
N SER A 471 -6.23 -2.99 -15.31
CA SER A 471 -7.56 -2.52 -14.87
C SER A 471 -8.10 -1.29 -15.59
N ARG A 472 -7.24 -0.49 -16.25
CA ARG A 472 -7.65 0.81 -16.79
C ARG A 472 -7.97 0.78 -18.28
N VAL A 473 -7.14 0.10 -19.09
CA VAL A 473 -7.32 0.04 -20.55
C VAL A 473 -7.29 -1.41 -21.05
N LEU A 474 -6.19 -2.15 -20.87
CA LEU A 474 -5.98 -3.40 -21.63
C LEU A 474 -6.00 -4.70 -20.81
N SER A 475 -6.46 -4.72 -19.55
CA SER A 475 -6.62 -5.98 -18.78
C SER A 475 -5.43 -6.95 -18.87
N LEU A 476 -4.21 -6.39 -19.00
CA LEU A 476 -2.97 -7.13 -19.18
C LEU A 476 -2.56 -7.75 -17.84
N PRO A 477 -2.33 -9.07 -17.74
CA PRO A 477 -1.94 -9.71 -16.49
C PRO A 477 -0.60 -9.26 -15.89
N ASP A 478 0.37 -8.93 -16.74
CA ASP A 478 1.71 -8.41 -16.39
C ASP A 478 2.16 -7.46 -17.53
N ILE A 479 3.30 -6.79 -17.39
CA ILE A 479 3.97 -5.96 -18.39
C ILE A 479 5.27 -6.58 -18.92
N LEU A 480 5.59 -7.83 -18.52
CA LEU A 480 6.62 -8.66 -19.15
C LEU A 480 6.05 -9.24 -20.45
N LEU A 481 6.11 -8.46 -21.52
CA LEU A 481 5.40 -8.78 -22.75
C LEU A 481 6.14 -8.37 -24.02
N LYS A 482 5.69 -8.94 -25.14
CA LYS A 482 5.96 -8.49 -26.51
C LYS A 482 4.68 -7.90 -27.11
N ILE A 483 4.85 -6.87 -27.92
CA ILE A 483 3.76 -6.18 -28.64
C ILE A 483 3.96 -6.40 -30.13
N GLU A 484 2.99 -7.02 -30.78
CA GLU A 484 3.03 -7.32 -32.22
C GLU A 484 1.82 -6.68 -32.90
N LYS A 485 2.05 -5.92 -33.99
CA LYS A 485 0.96 -5.41 -34.83
C LYS A 485 0.56 -6.48 -35.84
N VAL A 486 -0.73 -6.80 -35.90
CA VAL A 486 -1.31 -7.75 -36.85
C VAL A 486 -2.53 -7.12 -37.49
N LYS A 487 -2.39 -6.68 -38.75
CA LYS A 487 -3.42 -5.92 -39.50
C LYS A 487 -3.95 -4.72 -38.70
N ASP A 488 -5.22 -4.75 -38.31
CA ASP A 488 -5.98 -3.74 -37.57
C ASP A 488 -5.93 -3.96 -36.04
N SER A 489 -5.06 -4.85 -35.56
CA SER A 489 -5.02 -5.31 -34.18
C SER A 489 -3.59 -5.30 -33.62
N TYR A 490 -3.50 -5.24 -32.30
CA TYR A 490 -2.27 -5.54 -31.55
C TYR A 490 -2.45 -6.82 -30.74
N VAL A 491 -1.43 -7.66 -30.78
CA VAL A 491 -1.31 -8.88 -29.99
C VAL A 491 -0.26 -8.65 -28.92
N PHE A 492 -0.67 -8.79 -27.66
CA PHE A 492 0.16 -8.68 -26.47
C PHE A 492 0.41 -10.11 -25.96
N LYS A 493 1.64 -10.59 -26.12
CA LYS A 493 2.06 -11.91 -25.64
C LYS A 493 2.97 -11.70 -24.44
N GLY A 494 2.56 -12.14 -23.27
CA GLY A 494 3.32 -11.90 -22.05
C GLY A 494 3.53 -13.13 -21.21
N HIS A 495 4.39 -12.96 -20.22
CA HIS A 495 4.68 -13.94 -19.19
C HIS A 495 4.35 -13.36 -17.81
N GLY A 496 4.01 -14.26 -16.89
CA GLY A 496 3.70 -13.92 -15.51
C GLY A 496 2.30 -13.33 -15.32
N TRP A 497 1.97 -13.13 -14.06
CA TRP A 497 0.68 -12.60 -13.62
C TRP A 497 0.88 -11.85 -12.29
N GLY A 498 0.56 -10.56 -12.31
CA GLY A 498 0.77 -9.64 -11.18
C GLY A 498 1.89 -8.64 -11.45
N HIS A 499 2.53 -8.15 -10.39
CA HIS A 499 3.58 -7.13 -10.49
C HIS A 499 4.98 -7.70 -10.71
N GLY A 500 5.19 -9.00 -10.51
CA GLY A 500 6.50 -9.63 -10.68
C GLY A 500 7.49 -9.42 -9.52
N VAL A 501 7.27 -8.40 -8.68
CA VAL A 501 8.14 -8.06 -7.54
C VAL A 501 8.03 -9.08 -6.39
N GLY A 502 9.16 -9.56 -5.88
CA GLY A 502 9.26 -10.43 -4.71
C GLY A 502 8.88 -11.89 -4.97
N TYR A 503 8.23 -12.54 -4.00
CA TYR A 503 7.95 -13.99 -4.04
C TYR A 503 6.95 -14.36 -5.13
N SER A 504 7.34 -15.23 -6.07
CA SER A 504 6.41 -15.82 -7.04
C SER A 504 5.72 -17.04 -6.44
N GLN A 505 4.40 -17.01 -6.26
CA GLN A 505 3.66 -18.13 -5.66
C GLN A 505 3.81 -19.43 -6.46
N TRP A 506 3.62 -19.37 -7.78
CA TRP A 506 3.81 -20.54 -8.66
C TRP A 506 5.27 -20.98 -8.77
N GLY A 507 6.23 -20.06 -8.75
CA GLY A 507 7.65 -20.41 -8.77
C GLY A 507 8.10 -21.07 -7.46
N GLY A 508 7.65 -20.54 -6.31
CA GLY A 508 7.85 -21.17 -5.00
C GLY A 508 7.14 -22.53 -4.86
N ALA A 509 6.01 -22.73 -5.53
CA ALA A 509 5.35 -24.04 -5.62
C ALA A 509 6.19 -25.07 -6.38
N GLU A 510 6.90 -24.65 -7.41
CA GLU A 510 7.80 -25.50 -8.18
C GLU A 510 9.12 -25.76 -7.45
N MET A 511 9.72 -24.73 -6.84
CA MET A 511 10.93 -24.86 -6.03
C MET A 511 10.69 -25.75 -4.80
N GLY A 512 9.55 -25.62 -4.12
CA GLY A 512 9.26 -26.40 -2.91
C GLY A 512 9.10 -27.91 -3.11
N LYS A 513 9.18 -28.40 -4.36
CA LYS A 513 9.29 -29.83 -4.66
C LYS A 513 10.68 -30.38 -4.30
N THR A 514 11.72 -29.55 -4.34
CA THR A 514 13.12 -29.94 -4.07
C THR A 514 13.75 -29.10 -2.95
N GLU A 515 13.41 -27.82 -2.86
CA GLU A 515 14.02 -26.85 -1.95
C GLU A 515 13.28 -26.70 -0.62
N LYS A 516 14.02 -26.30 0.41
CA LYS A 516 13.49 -25.91 1.72
C LYS A 516 12.94 -24.49 1.70
N TYR A 517 12.01 -24.20 2.60
CA TYR A 517 11.31 -22.92 2.62
C TYR A 517 12.23 -21.70 2.82
N ASP A 518 13.31 -21.85 3.59
CA ASP A 518 14.32 -20.82 3.81
C ASP A 518 15.13 -20.54 2.54
N ALA A 519 15.53 -21.56 1.77
CA ALA A 519 16.17 -21.39 0.47
C ALA A 519 15.23 -20.72 -0.55
N ILE A 520 13.94 -21.07 -0.55
CA ILE A 520 12.93 -20.41 -1.37
C ILE A 520 12.83 -18.92 -1.00
N LEU A 521 12.79 -18.59 0.29
CA LEU A 521 12.69 -17.21 0.76
C LEU A 521 13.95 -16.41 0.44
N ASP A 522 15.15 -16.99 0.60
CA ASP A 522 16.42 -16.34 0.28
C ASP A 522 16.54 -16.04 -1.23
N PHE A 523 16.06 -16.97 -2.07
CA PHE A 523 15.98 -16.76 -3.52
C PHE A 523 15.11 -15.53 -3.88
N TYR A 524 13.89 -15.44 -3.33
CA TYR A 524 12.96 -14.37 -3.67
C TYR A 524 13.19 -13.05 -2.93
N TYR A 525 13.82 -13.10 -1.75
CA TYR A 525 14.13 -11.94 -0.90
C TYR A 525 15.61 -11.94 -0.51
N PRO A 526 16.52 -11.73 -1.48
CA PRO A 526 17.95 -11.81 -1.21
C PRO A 526 18.38 -10.73 -0.20
N SER A 527 19.48 -10.99 0.50
CA SER A 527 20.02 -10.10 1.55
C SER A 527 19.13 -9.95 2.78
N THR A 528 18.13 -10.80 2.96
CA THR A 528 17.30 -10.81 4.17
C THR A 528 17.75 -11.89 5.14
N SER A 529 17.38 -11.75 6.41
CA SER A 529 17.62 -12.77 7.42
C SER A 529 16.30 -13.26 7.97
N LEU A 530 16.10 -14.57 8.00
CA LEU A 530 14.99 -15.20 8.70
C LEU A 530 15.24 -15.15 10.20
N LYS A 531 14.28 -14.62 10.98
CA LYS A 531 14.36 -14.55 12.44
C LYS A 531 13.04 -14.96 13.08
N GLN A 532 13.13 -15.72 14.17
CA GLN A 532 11.99 -16.01 15.02
C GLN A 532 11.84 -14.92 16.09
N LEU A 533 10.66 -14.33 16.18
CA LEU A 533 10.36 -13.21 17.10
C LEU A 533 9.46 -13.59 18.28
N TRP A 534 8.68 -14.67 18.15
CA TRP A 534 7.77 -15.12 19.20
C TRP A 534 7.54 -16.63 19.20
#